data_AF-A0A2V8KCY1-F1
#
_entry.id   AF-A0A2V8KCY1-F1
#
_cell.length_a   1.000
_cell.length_b   1.000
_cell.length_c   1.000
_cell.angle_alpha   90.00
_cell.angle_beta   90.00
_cell.angle_gamma   90.00
#
_symmetry.space_group_name_H-M   'P 1'
#
loop_
_entity.id
_entity.type
_entity.pdbx_description
1 polymer ?
#
loop_
_entity_poly.entity_id
_entity_poly.type
_entity_poly.pdbx_seq_one_letter_code
_entity_poly.pdbx_strand_id
1 'polypeptide(L)'
;MGEFRDALSVDCNYCHGGGKPQEYDLNPRKDMARKMIMLVRQINAQFPGTGVFPVGEQKVTCWTCHRGDVNPVSLANKAYPPPQPK
;
A
#
# COMPACT_ATOMS: atom_id res chain seq x y z
N MET A 1 4.27 10.86 4.12
CA MET A 1 3.26 10.03 4.85
C MET A 1 1.83 10.54 4.69
N GLY A 2 1.61 11.81 4.33
CA GLY A 2 0.26 12.31 4.01
C GLY A 2 -0.46 11.51 2.92
N GLU A 3 0.25 11.12 1.85
CA GLU A 3 -0.36 10.35 0.76
C GLU A 3 -0.99 9.03 1.20
N PHE A 4 -0.41 8.33 2.19
CA PHE A 4 -0.98 7.09 2.71
C PHE A 4 -2.22 7.34 3.56
N ARG A 5 -2.15 8.39 4.39
CA ARG A 5 -3.26 8.84 5.24
C ARG A 5 -4.47 9.17 4.37
N ASP A 6 -4.25 9.94 3.33
CA ASP A 6 -5.31 10.44 2.45
C ASP A 6 -5.86 9.30 1.57
N ALA A 7 -4.99 8.40 1.11
CA ALA A 7 -5.41 7.29 0.26
C ALA A 7 -6.28 6.24 0.95
N LEU A 8 -6.06 6.02 2.26
CA LEU A 8 -6.77 5.04 3.09
C LEU A 8 -7.80 5.70 4.04
N SER A 9 -7.87 7.03 4.08
CA SER A 9 -8.70 7.82 5.00
C SER A 9 -8.52 7.44 6.49
N VAL A 10 -7.26 7.25 6.91
CA VAL A 10 -6.88 6.94 8.31
C VAL A 10 -6.13 8.10 8.96
N ASP A 11 -5.64 7.95 10.19
CA ASP A 11 -4.72 8.89 10.84
C ASP A 11 -3.30 8.30 11.03
N CYS A 12 -2.36 9.11 11.52
CA CYS A 12 -0.98 8.65 11.77
C CYS A 12 -0.90 7.56 12.84
N ASN A 13 -1.80 7.59 13.83
CA ASN A 13 -1.80 6.66 14.96
C ASN A 13 -2.29 5.27 14.56
N TYR A 14 -3.07 5.18 13.49
CA TYR A 14 -3.48 3.92 12.85
C TYR A 14 -2.29 2.99 12.60
N CYS A 15 -1.14 3.55 12.22
CA CYS A 15 0.11 2.80 12.03
C CYS A 15 1.14 3.02 13.14
N HIS A 16 1.22 4.21 13.75
CA HIS A 16 2.34 4.62 14.61
C HIS A 16 2.07 4.54 16.13
N GLY A 17 0.95 3.96 16.57
CA GLY A 17 0.75 3.62 17.99
C GLY A 17 0.50 4.81 18.93
N GLY A 18 0.18 6.00 18.39
CA GLY A 18 -0.30 7.12 19.20
C GLY A 18 0.65 7.62 20.29
N GLY A 19 1.96 7.45 20.11
CA GLY A 19 2.96 7.84 21.12
C GLY A 19 3.38 6.71 22.06
N LYS A 20 2.93 5.47 21.84
CA LYS A 20 3.44 4.28 22.52
C LYS A 20 4.56 3.63 21.69
N PRO A 21 5.84 3.78 22.06
CA PRO A 21 6.97 3.36 21.23
C PRO A 21 6.97 1.86 20.91
N GLN A 22 6.46 1.02 21.80
CA GLN A 22 6.38 -0.43 21.62
C GLN A 22 5.41 -0.80 20.48
N GLU A 23 4.34 -0.03 20.29
CA GLU A 23 3.37 -0.27 19.22
C GLU A 23 3.89 0.20 17.85
N TYR A 24 4.99 0.97 17.80
CA TYR A 24 5.56 1.47 16.55
C TYR A 24 6.03 0.33 15.65
N ASP A 25 6.66 -0.72 16.18
CA ASP A 25 7.14 -1.85 15.38
C ASP A 25 6.31 -3.13 15.56
N LEU A 26 5.50 -3.23 16.61
CA LEU A 26 4.64 -4.40 16.84
C LEU A 26 3.30 -4.35 16.09
N ASN A 27 2.90 -3.18 15.56
CA ASN A 27 1.63 -3.06 14.86
C ASN A 27 1.69 -3.75 13.49
N PRO A 28 0.95 -4.86 13.28
CA PRO A 28 1.02 -5.64 12.02
C PRO A 28 0.57 -4.84 10.79
N ARG A 29 -0.22 -3.77 10.99
CA ARG A 29 -0.63 -2.86 9.91
C ARG A 29 0.56 -2.15 9.28
N LYS A 30 1.60 -1.83 10.06
CA LYS A 30 2.82 -1.20 9.56
C LYS A 30 3.61 -2.13 8.64
N ASP A 31 3.71 -3.40 9.02
CA ASP A 31 4.37 -4.40 8.18
C ASP A 31 3.60 -4.68 6.90
N MET A 32 2.27 -4.69 6.97
CA MET A 32 1.44 -4.75 5.78
C MET A 32 1.66 -3.54 4.88
N ALA A 33 1.67 -2.33 5.43
CA ALA A 33 1.94 -1.10 4.68
C ALA A 33 3.31 -1.13 4.00
N ARG A 34 4.36 -1.63 4.67
CA ARG A 34 5.69 -1.84 4.07
C ARG A 34 5.64 -2.78 2.87
N LYS A 35 4.89 -3.89 2.96
CA LYS A 35 4.69 -4.82 1.83
C LYS A 35 3.94 -4.15 0.68
N MET A 36 2.93 -3.34 0.96
CA MET A 36 2.18 -2.61 -0.07
C MET A 36 3.03 -1.54 -0.77
N ILE A 37 3.94 -0.87 -0.05
CA ILE A 37 4.92 0.03 -0.68
C ILE A 37 5.78 -0.74 -1.69
N MET A 38 6.26 -1.92 -1.32
CA MET A 38 7.05 -2.77 -2.24
C MET A 38 6.23 -3.20 -3.45
N LEU A 39 4.96 -3.56 -3.26
CA LEU A 39 4.05 -3.91 -4.36
C LEU A 39 3.86 -2.74 -5.34
N VAL A 40 3.55 -1.54 -4.85
CA VAL A 40 3.38 -0.36 -5.72
C VAL A 40 4.66 -0.02 -6.47
N ARG A 41 5.82 -0.12 -5.81
CA ARG A 41 7.12 0.06 -6.47
C ARG A 41 7.35 -0.96 -7.58
N GLN A 42 7.02 -2.23 -7.32
CA GLN A 42 7.16 -3.30 -8.31
C GLN A 42 6.23 -3.08 -9.51
N ILE A 43 4.99 -2.66 -9.27
CA ILE A 43 4.02 -2.37 -10.33
C ILE A 43 4.50 -1.17 -11.16
N ASN A 44 4.89 -0.06 -10.51
CA ASN A 44 5.37 1.13 -11.22
C ASN A 44 6.64 0.86 -12.02
N ALA A 45 7.55 -0.01 -11.56
CA ALA A 45 8.73 -0.40 -12.34
C ALA A 45 8.42 -1.04 -13.71
N GLN A 46 7.19 -1.47 -13.97
CA GLN A 46 6.75 -1.99 -15.27
C GLN A 46 6.30 -0.90 -16.25
N PHE A 47 6.17 0.35 -15.82
CA PHE A 47 5.72 1.46 -16.66
C PHE A 47 6.93 2.29 -17.14
N PRO A 48 7.08 2.54 -18.46
CA PRO A 48 8.13 3.42 -18.96
C PRO A 48 7.97 4.85 -18.42
N GLY A 49 9.09 5.49 -18.05
CA GLY A 49 9.12 6.89 -17.63
C GLY A 49 8.63 7.17 -16.21
N THR A 50 8.26 6.15 -15.44
CA THR A 50 7.86 6.33 -14.04
C THR A 50 9.05 6.31 -13.08
N GLY A 51 8.95 7.10 -12.02
CA GLY A 51 9.84 6.99 -10.86
C GLY A 51 9.39 5.89 -9.89
N VAL A 52 10.16 5.73 -8.81
CA VAL A 52 9.85 4.78 -7.74
C VAL A 52 9.52 5.56 -6.47
N PHE A 53 8.35 5.31 -5.89
CA PHE A 53 7.93 5.93 -4.63
C PHE A 53 9.09 6.00 -3.61
N PRO A 54 9.32 7.14 -2.94
CA PRO A 54 8.51 8.36 -2.94
C PRO A 54 8.89 9.39 -4.01
N VAL A 55 9.74 9.04 -4.98
CA VAL A 55 10.33 10.00 -5.93
C VAL A 55 9.93 9.69 -7.36
N GLY A 56 9.63 10.74 -8.14
CA GLY A 56 9.28 10.65 -9.56
C GLY A 56 7.85 10.17 -9.80
N GLU A 57 7.43 10.23 -11.07
CA GLU A 57 6.04 10.02 -11.46
C GLU A 57 5.56 8.60 -11.11
N GLN A 58 4.42 8.49 -10.42
CA GLN A 58 3.79 7.22 -10.08
C GLN A 58 2.54 7.02 -10.95
N LYS A 59 2.44 5.92 -11.71
CA LYS A 59 1.21 5.57 -12.46
C LYS A 59 0.18 4.87 -11.59
N VAL A 60 0.66 4.05 -10.66
CA VAL A 60 -0.14 3.39 -9.64
C VAL A 60 0.21 3.97 -8.28
N THR A 61 -0.80 4.34 -7.51
CA THR A 61 -0.65 4.88 -6.15
C THR A 61 -1.52 4.07 -5.18
N CYS A 62 -1.43 4.38 -3.89
CA CYS A 62 -2.28 3.75 -2.87
C CYS A 62 -3.77 4.00 -3.17
N TRP A 63 -4.10 5.19 -3.68
CA TRP A 63 -5.47 5.56 -4.04
C TRP A 63 -6.05 4.68 -5.16
N THR A 64 -5.22 4.21 -6.10
CA THR A 64 -5.67 3.36 -7.22
C THR A 64 -6.46 2.14 -6.75
N CYS A 65 -6.07 1.55 -5.60
CA CYS A 65 -6.75 0.38 -5.03
C CYS A 65 -7.61 0.73 -3.81
N HIS A 66 -7.07 1.50 -2.87
CA HIS A 66 -7.73 1.76 -1.58
C HIS A 66 -8.93 2.68 -1.69
N ARG A 67 -8.86 3.72 -2.54
CA ARG A 67 -9.98 4.62 -2.84
C ARG A 67 -10.69 5.16 -1.59
N GLY A 68 -9.94 5.45 -0.53
CA GLY A 68 -10.47 5.94 0.74
C GLY A 68 -10.88 4.86 1.75
N ASP A 69 -10.62 3.57 1.48
CA ASP A 69 -10.86 2.46 2.40
C ASP A 69 -9.54 1.80 2.82
N VAL A 70 -9.48 1.32 4.07
CA VAL A 70 -8.34 0.56 4.59
C VAL A 70 -8.11 -0.76 3.88
N ASN A 71 -9.16 -1.34 3.29
CA ASN A 71 -9.10 -2.54 2.49
C ASN A 71 -9.63 -2.25 1.07
N PRO A 72 -8.85 -2.55 0.02
CA PRO A 72 -9.33 -2.42 -1.35
C PRO A 72 -10.59 -3.25 -1.59
N VAL A 73 -11.55 -2.67 -2.30
CA VAL A 73 -12.77 -3.38 -2.69
C VAL A 73 -12.42 -4.42 -3.76
N SER A 74 -12.54 -5.70 -3.43
CA SER A 74 -12.49 -6.79 -4.41
C SER A 74 -13.85 -6.89 -5.09
N LEU A 75 -13.94 -6.49 -6.37
CA LEU A 75 -15.20 -6.54 -7.12
C LEU A 75 -15.65 -7.96 -7.50
N ALA A 76 -14.80 -8.96 -7.31
CA ALA A 76 -15.16 -10.36 -7.35
C ALA A 76 -13.94 -11.13 -6.90
N ASN A 77 -14.07 -11.96 -5.87
CA ASN A 77 -13.14 -13.06 -5.65
C ASN A 77 -13.38 -14.11 -6.74
N LYS A 78 -13.15 -13.76 -8.02
CA LYS A 78 -12.85 -14.79 -9.00
C LYS A 78 -11.51 -15.32 -8.56
N ALA A 79 -11.53 -16.44 -7.82
CA ALA A 79 -10.32 -17.09 -7.36
C ALA A 79 -9.45 -17.36 -8.59
N TYR A 80 -8.36 -16.61 -8.74
CA TYR A 80 -7.38 -16.90 -9.76
C TYR A 80 -6.58 -18.10 -9.27
N PRO A 81 -6.53 -19.22 -10.01
CA PRO A 81 -5.64 -20.31 -9.65
C PRO A 81 -4.20 -19.78 -9.60
N PRO A 82 -3.34 -20.33 -8.73
CA PRO A 82 -1.95 -19.91 -8.67
C PRO A 82 -1.31 -19.99 -10.07
N PRO A 83 -0.42 -19.06 -10.42
CA PRO A 83 0.25 -19.08 -11.72
C PRO A 83 0.95 -20.42 -11.92
N GLN A 84 0.79 -21.02 -13.10
CA GLN A 84 1.46 -22.28 -13.40
C GLN A 84 2.99 -22.08 -13.40
N PRO A 85 3.75 -23.04 -12.84
CA PRO A 85 5.20 -22.99 -12.95
C PRO A 85 5.61 -22.98 -14.43
N LYS A 86 6.62 -22.16 -14.75
CA LYS A 86 7.23 -22.10 -16.08
C LYS A 86 7.94 -23.40 -16.41
#